data_AF-S4R574-F1
#
_entry.id   AF-S4R574-F1
#
_cell.length_a   1.000
_cell.length_b   1.000
_cell.length_c   1.000
_cell.angle_alpha   90.00
_cell.angle_beta   90.00
_cell.angle_gamma   90.00
#
_symmetry.space_group_name_H-M   'P 1'
#
loop_
_entity.id
_entity.type
_entity.pdbx_description
1 polymer ?
#
loop_
_entity_poly.entity_id
_entity_poly.type
_entity_poly.pdbx_seq_one_letter_code
_entity_poly.pdbx_strand_id
1 'polypeptide(L)' 'ESIYRRGARRWRKLYLVNGHTFQAKRFNRRAFCAYCTDRIWGLGRQGYKCINCKLLVHKRCHKLVAVECGRN' A
#
# COMPACT_ATOMS: atom_id res chain seq x y z
N GLU A 1 0.87 -30.51 -24.50
CA GLU A 1 -0.11 -29.40 -24.54
C GLU A 1 0.12 -28.42 -23.40
N SER A 2 0.26 -27.12 -23.68
CA SER A 2 0.38 -26.10 -22.64
C SER A 2 -1.02 -25.61 -22.22
N ILE A 3 -1.40 -25.86 -20.97
CA ILE A 3 -2.67 -25.41 -20.40
C ILE A 3 -2.65 -23.88 -20.30
N TYR A 4 -3.32 -23.19 -21.23
CA TYR A 4 -3.47 -21.74 -21.21
C TYR A 4 -4.49 -21.33 -20.13
N ARG A 5 -4.00 -20.90 -18.96
CA ARG A 5 -4.84 -20.38 -17.85
C ARG A 5 -5.33 -18.95 -18.17
N ARG A 6 -6.46 -18.84 -18.86
CA ARG A 6 -7.17 -17.57 -19.09
C ARG A 6 -7.70 -17.02 -17.75
N GLY A 7 -7.37 -15.78 -17.37
CA GLY A 7 -8.00 -15.09 -16.22
C GLY A 7 -7.15 -14.81 -14.96
N ALA A 8 -5.87 -15.16 -14.94
CA ALA A 8 -5.02 -14.89 -13.75
C ALA A 8 -4.58 -13.42 -13.59
N ARG A 9 -4.89 -12.53 -14.55
CA ARG A 9 -4.53 -11.10 -14.47
C ARG A 9 -5.57 -10.32 -13.64
N ARG A 10 -5.31 -10.22 -12.33
CA ARG A 10 -6.08 -9.35 -11.43
C ARG A 10 -5.52 -7.93 -11.49
N TRP A 11 -6.31 -6.98 -11.97
CA TRP A 11 -5.95 -5.55 -11.96
C TRP A 11 -5.59 -5.09 -10.54
N ARG A 12 -4.46 -4.42 -10.39
CA ARG A 12 -4.03 -3.88 -9.09
C ARG A 12 -4.76 -2.56 -8.87
N LYS A 13 -5.67 -2.52 -7.90
CA LYS A 13 -6.29 -1.28 -7.44
C LYS A 13 -5.23 -0.38 -6.79
N LEU A 14 -5.15 0.87 -7.27
CA LEU A 14 -4.28 1.93 -6.76
C LEU A 14 -5.13 3.02 -6.12
N TYR A 15 -4.57 3.70 -5.12
CA TYR A 15 -5.22 4.80 -4.40
C TYR A 15 -4.32 6.03 -4.50
N LEU A 16 -4.83 7.12 -5.07
CA LEU A 16 -4.10 8.38 -5.22
C LEU A 16 -4.52 9.35 -4.12
N VAL A 17 -3.58 9.81 -3.29
CA VAL A 17 -3.82 10.79 -2.22
C VAL A 17 -2.59 11.69 -2.08
N ASN A 18 -2.75 13.01 -2.16
CA ASN A 18 -1.67 14.00 -1.98
C ASN A 18 -0.38 13.64 -2.77
N GLY A 19 -0.56 13.24 -4.04
CA GLY A 19 0.52 12.82 -4.93
C GLY A 19 1.06 11.40 -4.71
N HIS A 20 0.62 10.69 -3.66
CA HIS A 20 1.05 9.32 -3.37
C HIS A 20 0.23 8.29 -4.16
N THR A 21 0.90 7.37 -4.83
CA THR A 21 0.28 6.21 -5.46
C THR A 21 0.33 5.01 -4.52
N PHE A 22 -0.67 4.86 -3.66
CA PHE A 22 -0.77 3.80 -2.67
C PHE A 22 -1.23 2.47 -3.26
N GLN A 23 -0.49 1.40 -2.96
CA GLN A 23 -0.83 0.02 -3.32
C GLN A 23 -0.94 -0.86 -2.09
N ALA A 24 -1.97 -1.71 -2.04
CA ALA A 24 -2.17 -2.64 -0.93
C ALA A 24 -1.03 -3.67 -0.90
N LYS A 25 -0.34 -3.78 0.25
CA LYS A 25 0.78 -4.70 0.44
C LYS A 25 0.64 -5.53 1.71
N ARG A 26 1.36 -6.65 1.72
CA ARG A 26 1.62 -7.39 2.96
C ARG A 26 2.82 -6.79 3.66
N PHE A 27 2.78 -6.71 4.98
CA PHE A 27 3.86 -6.15 5.78
C PHE A 27 4.37 -7.14 6.83
N ASN A 28 5.65 -7.03 7.16
CA ASN A 28 6.27 -7.79 8.24
C ASN A 28 6.10 -7.05 9.59
N ARG A 29 6.56 -7.67 10.67
CA ARG A 29 6.44 -7.12 12.04
C ARG A 29 7.14 -5.77 12.27
N ARG A 30 8.02 -5.34 11.36
CA ARG A 30 8.79 -4.09 11.46
C ARG A 30 8.14 -2.92 10.71
N ALA A 31 6.94 -3.09 10.15
CA ALA A 31 6.25 -2.00 9.46
C ALA A 31 5.45 -1.13 10.43
N PHE A 32 5.78 0.16 10.46
CA PHE A 32 5.07 1.18 11.23
C PHE A 32 4.35 2.16 10.29
N CYS A 33 3.20 2.66 10.73
CA CYS A 33 2.43 3.65 9.98
C CYS A 33 3.02 5.03 10.17
N ALA A 34 3.30 5.73 9.06
CA ALA A 34 3.83 7.10 9.12
C ALA A 34 2.85 8.14 9.66
N TYR A 35 1.56 7.82 9.78
CA TYR A 35 0.54 8.74 10.29
C TYR A 35 0.31 8.57 11.80
N CYS A 36 -0.06 7.36 12.25
CA CYS A 36 -0.40 7.12 13.65
C CYS A 36 0.73 6.46 14.45
N THR A 37 1.92 6.30 13.86
CA THR A 37 3.13 5.70 14.46
C THR A 37 3.01 4.27 15.00
N ASP A 38 1.83 3.66 14.93
CA ASP A 38 1.58 2.27 15.32
C ASP A 38 2.03 1.25 14.26
N ARG A 39 2.26 0.00 14.72
CA ARG A 39 2.55 -1.14 13.83
C ARG A 39 1.41 -1.43 12.87
N ILE A 40 1.74 -1.78 11.64
CA ILE A 40 0.80 -2.28 10.63
C ILE A 40 0.74 -3.81 10.73
N TRP A 41 -0.27 -4.32 11.45
CA TRP A 41 -0.44 -5.76 11.72
C TRP A 41 -1.82 -6.27 11.28
N GLY A 42 -2.04 -7.58 11.41
CA GLY A 42 -3.27 -8.27 11.00
C GLY A 42 -3.05 -9.24 9.82
N LEU A 43 -4.11 -9.89 9.35
CA LEU A 43 -4.07 -10.88 8.28
C LEU A 43 -4.20 -10.25 6.88
N GLY A 44 -3.67 -10.92 5.86
CA GLY A 44 -3.82 -10.49 4.47
C GLY A 44 -2.95 -9.28 4.11
N ARG A 45 -3.50 -8.34 3.34
CA ARG A 45 -2.85 -7.04 3.04
C ARG A 45 -3.36 -6.02 4.07
N GLN A 46 -2.52 -5.64 5.02
CA GLN A 46 -2.89 -4.88 6.22
C GLN A 46 -2.75 -3.36 6.04
N GLY A 47 -2.00 -2.90 5.03
CA GLY A 47 -1.89 -1.48 4.73
C GLY A 47 -1.51 -1.18 3.29
N TYR A 48 -1.14 0.07 3.07
CA TYR A 48 -0.70 0.61 1.80
C TYR A 48 0.78 1.01 1.84
N LYS A 49 1.45 0.81 0.71
CA LYS A 49 2.78 1.35 0.44
C LYS A 49 2.70 2.26 -0.77
N CYS A 50 3.20 3.48 -0.66
CA CYS A 50 3.35 4.35 -1.82
C CYS A 50 4.36 3.73 -2.80
N ILE A 51 4.01 3.68 -4.08
CA ILE A 51 4.89 3.14 -5.13
C ILE A 51 6.10 4.05 -5.33
N ASN A 52 5.93 5.36 -5.15
CA ASN A 52 6.96 6.37 -5.42
C ASN A 52 7.89 6.48 -4.20
N CYS A 53 7.47 7.18 -3.13
CA CYS A 53 8.28 7.48 -1.95
C CYS A 53 8.37 6.36 -0.90
N LYS A 54 7.74 5.20 -1.15
CA LYS A 54 7.73 4.03 -0.23
C LYS A 54 7.07 4.25 1.13
N LEU A 55 6.36 5.37 1.35
CA LEU A 55 5.60 5.65 2.57
C LEU A 55 4.66 4.50 2.95
N LEU A 56 4.68 4.10 4.22
CA LEU A 56 3.87 3.00 4.76
C LEU A 56 2.75 3.55 5.63
N VAL A 57 1.51 3.15 5.35
CA VAL A 57 0.33 3.58 6.11
C VAL A 57 -0.69 2.47 6.26
N HIS A 58 -1.48 2.48 7.35
CA HIS A 58 -2.65 1.61 7.45
C HIS A 58 -3.69 1.96 6.37
N LYS A 59 -4.59 1.02 6.10
CA LYS A 59 -5.73 1.28 5.21
C LYS A 59 -6.62 2.43 5.67
N ARG A 60 -6.80 2.62 6.97
CA ARG A 60 -7.59 3.74 7.52
C ARG A 60 -6.85 5.08 7.46
N CYS A 61 -5.52 5.05 7.55
CA CYS A 61 -4.70 6.25 7.70
C CYS A 61 -4.31 6.91 6.37
N HIS A 62 -4.36 6.22 5.22
CA HIS A 62 -3.87 6.78 3.95
C HIS A 62 -4.54 8.09 3.51
N LYS A 63 -5.80 8.33 3.88
CA LYS A 63 -6.52 9.58 3.58
C LYS A 63 -6.15 10.73 4.50
N LEU A 64 -5.53 10.44 5.64
CA LEU A 64 -5.18 11.41 6.68
C LEU A 64 -3.75 11.95 6.50
N VAL A 65 -2.99 11.40 5.56
CA VAL A 65 -1.63 11.82 5.24
C VAL A 65 -1.69 13.18 4.56
N ALA A 66 -1.43 14.27 5.30
CA ALA A 66 -1.38 15.62 4.74
C ALA A 66 -0.07 15.92 3.99
N VAL A 67 1.00 15.15 4.23
CA VAL A 67 2.29 15.34 3.57
C VAL A 67 2.21 14.95 2.09
N GLU A 68 2.67 15.84 1.23
CA GLU A 68 2.76 15.59 -0.21
C GLU A 68 3.80 14.51 -0.53
N CYS A 69 3.60 13.81 -1.64
CA CYS A 69 4.55 12.81 -2.09
C CYS A 69 5.83 13.48 -2.59
N GLY A 70 6.85 13.53 -1.75
CA GLY A 70 8.22 13.78 -2.19
C GLY A 70 8.68 12.66 -3.11
N ARG A 71 8.91 12.95 -4.39
CA ARG A 71 9.75 12.08 -5.23
C ARG A 71 11.15 12.13 -4.63
N ASN A 72 11.63 11.00 -4.14
CA ASN A 72 13.05 10.74 -4.04
C ASN A 72 13.38 9.51 -4.89
#